data_AF-A0A060R5X5-F1
#
_entry.id   AF-A0A060R5X5-F1
#
_cell.length_a   1.000
_cell.length_b   1.000
_cell.length_c   1.000
_cell.angle_alpha   90.00
_cell.angle_beta   90.00
_cell.angle_gamma   90.00
#
_symmetry.space_group_name_H-M   'P 1'
#
loop_
_entity.id
_entity.type
_entity.pdbx_description
1 polymer ?
#
loop_
_entity_poly.entity_id
_entity_poly.type
_entity_poly.pdbx_seq_one_letter_code
_entity_poly.pdbx_strand_id
1 'polypeptide(L)'
;MKKTLLAIVAFAAVVVMVACGNSSAKFADKQVAIIERYTVKIDSVTNMADLQALNEAYTAEITAVGDEGKDIQIAAEDEKRITDASAAYGTKIQAVAQKFADEMAQAAAEIAEAEVVAVEEEKKK
;
A
#
# COMPACT_ATOMS: atom_id res chain seq x y z
N MET A 1 26.43 23.33 56.81
CA MET A 1 25.44 23.88 55.84
C MET A 1 25.93 23.56 54.43
N LYS A 2 25.17 22.77 53.66
CA LYS A 2 25.27 22.45 52.21
C LYS A 2 24.63 21.07 51.94
N LYS A 3 23.35 20.94 52.27
CA LYS A 3 22.44 19.99 51.61
C LYS A 3 21.55 20.89 50.77
N THR A 4 21.68 20.84 49.44
CA THR A 4 20.66 21.21 48.44
C THR A 4 21.36 21.51 47.11
N LEU A 5 21.60 20.49 46.30
CA LEU A 5 21.74 20.63 44.86
C LEU A 5 21.48 19.28 44.18
N LEU A 6 20.31 18.73 44.49
CA LEU A 6 19.80 17.50 43.89
C LEU A 6 18.28 17.63 43.82
N ALA A 7 17.81 18.51 42.94
CA ALA A 7 16.45 18.56 42.44
C ALA A 7 16.42 19.51 41.24
N ILE A 8 15.68 19.16 40.19
CA ILE A 8 15.37 19.96 39.00
C ILE A 8 16.40 19.88 37.84
N VAL A 9 16.78 18.66 37.43
CA VAL A 9 17.10 18.35 36.02
C VAL A 9 16.55 16.96 35.70
N ALA A 10 15.24 16.78 35.82
CA ALA A 10 14.60 15.49 35.47
C ALA A 10 13.17 15.63 34.93
N PHE A 11 12.71 16.86 34.64
CA PHE A 11 11.32 17.09 34.20
C PHE A 11 11.20 17.69 32.79
N ALA A 12 12.30 18.09 32.15
CA ALA A 12 12.29 18.59 30.76
C ALA A 12 12.37 17.47 29.70
N ALA A 13 12.98 16.32 30.03
CA ALA A 13 13.13 15.20 29.09
C ALA A 13 11.84 14.39 28.89
N VAL A 14 10.95 14.36 29.90
CA VAL A 14 9.69 13.60 29.83
C VAL A 14 8.68 14.26 28.89
N VAL A 15 8.67 15.59 28.79
CA VAL A 15 7.73 16.33 27.94
C VAL A 15 8.10 16.22 26.45
N VAL A 16 9.40 16.10 26.13
CA VAL A 16 9.86 15.96 24.73
C VAL A 16 9.51 14.59 24.14
N MET A 17 9.52 13.52 24.93
CA MET A 17 9.14 12.17 24.45
C MET A 17 7.65 12.06 24.07
N VAL A 18 6.76 12.76 24.79
CA VAL A 18 5.31 12.72 24.52
C VAL A 18 4.95 13.45 23.21
N ALA A 19 5.65 14.53 22.89
CA ALA A 19 5.42 15.29 21.66
C ALA A 19 5.89 14.55 20.39
N CYS A 20 7.00 13.80 20.47
CA CYS A 20 7.43 12.95 19.36
C CYS A 20 6.51 11.73 19.17
N GLY A 21 6.07 11.09 20.26
CA GLY A 21 5.17 9.93 20.19
C GLY A 21 3.81 10.24 19.55
N ASN A 22 3.23 11.41 19.82
CA ASN A 22 1.95 11.83 19.24
C ASN A 22 2.06 12.17 17.74
N SER A 23 3.24 12.61 17.29
CA SER A 23 3.51 12.89 15.87
C SER A 23 3.80 11.60 15.08
N SER A 24 4.49 10.62 15.69
CA SER A 24 4.69 9.27 15.14
C SER A 24 3.38 8.55 14.87
N ALA A 25 2.52 8.43 15.90
CA ALA A 25 1.27 7.69 15.78
C ALA A 25 0.34 8.29 14.73
N LYS A 26 0.20 9.62 14.70
CA LYS A 26 -0.61 10.31 13.68
C LYS A 26 -0.09 10.11 12.26
N PHE A 27 1.22 10.05 12.10
CA PHE A 27 1.83 9.79 10.80
C PHE A 27 1.56 8.36 10.33
N ALA A 28 1.74 7.39 11.23
CA ALA A 28 1.44 6.00 10.95
C ALA A 28 -0.05 5.77 10.65
N ASP A 29 -0.93 6.39 11.41
CA ASP A 29 -2.39 6.35 11.20
C ASP A 29 -2.76 6.89 9.81
N LYS A 30 -2.12 7.98 9.35
CA LYS A 30 -2.32 8.50 7.98
C LYS A 30 -1.91 7.48 6.92
N GLN A 31 -0.72 6.88 7.04
CA GLN A 31 -0.26 5.88 6.07
C GLN A 31 -1.16 4.65 6.06
N VAL A 32 -1.50 4.10 7.24
CA VAL A 32 -2.39 2.95 7.37
C VAL A 32 -3.76 3.27 6.76
N ALA A 33 -4.35 4.43 7.05
CA ALA A 33 -5.65 4.82 6.49
C ALA A 33 -5.65 4.92 4.96
N ILE A 34 -4.55 5.41 4.36
CA ILE A 34 -4.38 5.41 2.90
C ILE A 34 -4.36 3.97 2.39
N ILE A 35 -3.49 3.12 2.96
CA ILE A 35 -3.33 1.73 2.53
C ILE A 35 -4.65 0.95 2.66
N GLU A 36 -5.35 1.08 3.78
CA GLU A 36 -6.64 0.42 4.00
C GLU A 36 -7.70 0.89 3.01
N ARG A 37 -7.78 2.20 2.75
CA ARG A 37 -8.71 2.74 1.76
C ARG A 37 -8.45 2.20 0.36
N TYR A 38 -7.18 2.08 -0.05
CA TYR A 38 -6.82 1.50 -1.35
C TYR A 38 -7.02 -0.02 -1.38
N THR A 39 -6.81 -0.70 -0.25
CA THR A 39 -7.16 -2.12 -0.05
C THR A 39 -8.65 -2.41 -0.22
N VAL A 40 -9.52 -1.45 0.07
CA VAL A 40 -10.97 -1.57 -0.21
C VAL A 40 -11.27 -1.24 -1.68
N LYS A 41 -10.66 -0.18 -2.22
CA LYS A 41 -10.89 0.23 -3.62
C LYS A 41 -10.47 -0.85 -4.62
N ILE A 42 -9.44 -1.62 -4.32
CA ILE A 42 -8.95 -2.66 -5.24
C ILE A 42 -9.98 -3.78 -5.49
N ASP A 43 -10.88 -4.02 -4.53
CA ASP A 43 -11.96 -5.01 -4.69
C ASP A 43 -12.98 -4.60 -5.77
N SER A 44 -12.98 -3.31 -6.15
CA SER A 44 -13.86 -2.76 -7.21
C SER A 44 -13.19 -2.67 -8.58
N VAL A 45 -11.92 -3.07 -8.71
CA VAL A 45 -11.19 -3.00 -9.98
C VAL A 45 -11.67 -4.09 -10.94
N THR A 46 -12.11 -3.69 -12.13
CA THR A 46 -12.70 -4.59 -13.13
C THR A 46 -11.87 -4.77 -14.38
N ASN A 47 -10.82 -3.97 -14.57
CA ASN A 47 -9.93 -4.05 -15.72
C ASN A 47 -8.52 -3.53 -15.37
N MET A 48 -7.56 -3.78 -16.28
CA MET A 48 -6.16 -3.36 -16.10
C MET A 48 -5.96 -1.85 -16.06
N ALA A 49 -6.77 -1.06 -16.78
CA ALA A 49 -6.65 0.39 -16.78
C ALA A 49 -7.04 0.98 -15.42
N ASP A 50 -8.11 0.49 -14.81
CA ASP A 50 -8.52 0.84 -13.45
C ASP A 50 -7.47 0.40 -12.42
N LEU A 51 -6.86 -0.78 -12.59
CA LEU A 51 -5.78 -1.25 -11.72
C LEU A 51 -4.56 -0.31 -11.79
N GLN A 52 -4.18 0.12 -12.99
CA GLN A 52 -3.06 1.02 -13.21
C GLN A 52 -3.35 2.39 -12.59
N ALA A 53 -4.51 2.98 -12.89
CA ALA A 53 -4.93 4.27 -12.34
C ALA A 53 -5.01 4.25 -10.81
N LEU A 54 -5.51 3.15 -10.23
CA LEU A 54 -5.56 2.96 -8.78
C LEU A 54 -4.15 2.94 -8.17
N ASN A 55 -3.20 2.23 -8.80
CA ASN A 55 -1.82 2.15 -8.34
C ASN A 55 -1.08 3.49 -8.46
N GLU A 56 -1.30 4.23 -9.54
CA GLU A 56 -0.73 5.57 -9.71
C GLU A 56 -1.24 6.52 -8.61
N ALA A 57 -2.55 6.51 -8.34
CA ALA A 57 -3.16 7.31 -7.28
C ALA A 57 -2.66 6.92 -5.88
N TYR A 58 -2.58 5.61 -5.60
CA TYR A 58 -2.00 5.09 -4.35
C TYR A 58 -0.56 5.57 -4.17
N THR A 59 0.28 5.42 -5.21
CA THR A 59 1.70 5.78 -5.17
C THR A 59 1.87 7.27 -4.92
N ALA A 60 1.07 8.11 -5.59
CA ALA A 60 1.11 9.55 -5.39
C ALA A 60 0.75 9.94 -3.93
N GLU A 61 -0.31 9.37 -3.38
CA GLU A 61 -0.76 9.70 -2.01
C GLU A 61 0.19 9.18 -0.93
N ILE A 62 0.70 7.95 -1.06
CA ILE A 62 1.63 7.39 -0.09
C ILE A 62 2.99 8.10 -0.13
N THR A 63 3.44 8.53 -1.31
CA THR A 63 4.65 9.36 -1.47
C THR A 63 4.47 10.73 -0.83
N ALA A 64 3.34 11.39 -1.09
CA ALA A 64 3.05 12.70 -0.50
C ALA A 64 3.03 12.64 1.03
N VAL A 65 2.41 11.61 1.61
CA VAL A 65 2.45 11.41 3.07
C VAL A 65 3.88 11.07 3.50
N GLY A 66 4.60 10.19 2.81
CA GLY A 66 6.01 9.89 3.09
C GLY A 66 6.88 11.16 3.19
N ASP A 67 6.70 12.10 2.27
CA ASP A 67 7.41 13.38 2.26
C ASP A 67 7.05 14.27 3.46
N GLU A 68 5.79 14.26 3.92
CA GLU A 68 5.36 14.94 5.16
C GLU A 68 6.03 14.35 6.41
N GLY A 69 6.33 13.04 6.41
CA GLY A 69 6.85 12.32 7.57
C GLY A 69 8.35 12.04 7.57
N LYS A 70 9.11 12.55 6.60
CA LYS A 70 10.54 12.24 6.43
C LYS A 70 11.42 12.53 7.67
N ASP A 71 11.00 13.46 8.52
CA ASP A 71 11.69 13.87 9.74
C ASP A 71 11.06 13.26 11.02
N ILE A 72 10.03 12.41 10.88
CA ILE A 72 9.32 11.77 11.98
C ILE A 72 9.94 10.41 12.27
N GLN A 73 10.39 10.20 13.51
CA GLN A 73 10.81 8.88 13.97
C GLN A 73 9.57 8.03 14.29
N ILE A 74 9.37 6.95 13.53
CA ILE A 74 8.25 6.03 13.70
C ILE A 74 8.58 5.01 14.81
N ALA A 75 7.63 4.76 15.71
CA ALA A 75 7.75 3.68 16.69
C ALA A 75 7.69 2.31 16.01
N ALA A 76 8.42 1.31 16.52
CA ALA A 76 8.45 -0.04 15.93
C ALA A 76 7.06 -0.70 15.81
N GLU A 77 6.15 -0.41 16.75
CA GLU A 77 4.76 -0.88 16.68
C GLU A 77 4.01 -0.27 15.49
N ASP A 78 4.19 1.03 15.26
CA ASP A 78 3.61 1.75 14.14
C ASP A 78 4.20 1.29 12.79
N GLU A 79 5.51 1.04 12.73
CA GLU A 79 6.18 0.45 11.57
C GLU A 79 5.61 -0.93 11.22
N LYS A 80 5.36 -1.77 12.24
CA LYS A 80 4.70 -3.07 12.05
C LYS A 80 3.30 -2.89 11.48
N ARG A 81 2.49 -1.94 11.98
CA ARG A 81 1.14 -1.67 11.47
C ARG A 81 1.16 -1.27 9.99
N ILE A 82 2.07 -0.37 9.60
CA ILE A 82 2.23 0.06 8.21
C ILE A 82 2.66 -1.13 7.33
N THR A 83 3.59 -1.96 7.83
CA THR A 83 4.07 -3.16 7.12
C THR A 83 2.96 -4.17 6.91
N ASP A 84 2.18 -4.49 7.95
CA ASP A 84 1.07 -5.45 7.89
C ASP A 84 -0.02 -4.97 6.91
N ALA A 85 -0.39 -3.69 6.96
CA ALA A 85 -1.34 -3.10 6.02
C ALA A 85 -0.82 -3.15 4.58
N SER A 86 0.46 -2.81 4.37
CA SER A 86 1.10 -2.83 3.05
C SER A 86 1.16 -4.25 2.48
N ALA A 87 1.43 -5.25 3.31
CA ALA A 87 1.41 -6.65 2.90
C ALA A 87 0.01 -7.09 2.46
N ALA A 88 -1.03 -6.71 3.21
CA ALA A 88 -2.41 -7.00 2.84
C ALA A 88 -2.80 -6.39 1.48
N TYR A 89 -2.43 -5.12 1.25
CA TYR A 89 -2.63 -4.45 -0.04
C TYR A 89 -1.87 -5.16 -1.17
N GLY A 90 -0.60 -5.50 -0.96
CA GLY A 90 0.25 -6.21 -1.93
C GLY A 90 -0.32 -7.56 -2.34
N THR A 91 -0.82 -8.36 -1.40
CA THR A 91 -1.49 -9.63 -1.70
C THR A 91 -2.72 -9.43 -2.58
N LYS A 92 -3.54 -8.40 -2.33
CA LYS A 92 -4.71 -8.12 -3.17
C LYS A 92 -4.34 -7.67 -4.58
N ILE A 93 -3.32 -6.81 -4.74
CA ILE A 93 -2.83 -6.42 -6.08
C ILE A 93 -2.41 -7.65 -6.86
N GLN A 94 -1.62 -8.53 -6.25
CA GLN A 94 -1.14 -9.74 -6.92
C GLN A 94 -2.30 -10.63 -7.36
N ALA A 95 -3.33 -10.80 -6.52
CA ALA A 95 -4.51 -11.58 -6.86
C ALA A 95 -5.29 -10.98 -8.05
N VAL A 96 -5.48 -9.66 -8.06
CA VAL A 96 -6.19 -8.96 -9.15
C VAL A 96 -5.38 -8.99 -10.44
N ALA A 97 -4.08 -8.74 -10.38
CA ALA A 97 -3.20 -8.81 -11.53
C ALA A 97 -3.15 -10.22 -12.14
N GLN A 98 -3.10 -11.26 -11.30
CA GLN A 98 -3.14 -12.65 -11.76
C GLN A 98 -4.46 -12.96 -12.47
N LYS A 99 -5.59 -12.55 -11.89
CA LYS A 99 -6.91 -12.72 -12.53
C LYS A 99 -6.94 -12.13 -13.94
N PHE A 100 -6.44 -10.91 -14.13
CA PHE A 100 -6.39 -10.30 -15.46
C PHE A 100 -5.41 -10.99 -16.41
N ALA A 101 -4.27 -11.49 -15.90
CA ALA A 101 -3.36 -12.28 -16.71
C ALA A 101 -4.02 -13.59 -17.20
N ASP A 102 -4.80 -14.24 -16.34
CA ASP A 102 -5.55 -15.46 -16.68
C ASP A 102 -6.65 -15.17 -17.70
N GLU A 103 -7.40 -14.08 -17.54
CA GLU A 103 -8.43 -13.65 -18.49
C GLU A 103 -7.83 -13.32 -19.87
N MET A 104 -6.67 -12.68 -19.92
CA MET A 104 -5.95 -12.40 -21.17
C MET A 104 -5.42 -13.68 -21.83
N ALA A 105 -4.93 -14.64 -21.05
CA ALA A 105 -4.46 -15.92 -21.55
C ALA A 105 -5.60 -16.77 -22.13
N GLN A 106 -6.77 -16.76 -21.46
CA GLN A 106 -7.96 -17.44 -21.97
C GLN A 106 -8.46 -16.82 -23.28
N ALA A 107 -8.55 -15.49 -23.36
CA ALA A 107 -8.92 -14.81 -24.58
C ALA A 107 -7.96 -15.11 -25.75
N ALA A 108 -6.65 -15.19 -25.47
CA ALA A 108 -5.66 -15.56 -26.48
C ALA A 108 -5.81 -17.01 -26.96
N ALA A 109 -6.14 -17.94 -26.06
CA ALA A 109 -6.40 -19.33 -26.41
C ALA A 109 -7.65 -19.48 -27.28
N GLU A 110 -8.74 -18.77 -26.96
CA GLU A 110 -9.98 -18.78 -27.75
C GLU A 110 -9.77 -18.25 -29.18
N ILE A 111 -8.92 -17.22 -29.35
CA ILE A 111 -8.55 -16.71 -30.68
C ILE A 111 -7.73 -17.74 -31.46
N ALA A 112 -6.73 -18.37 -30.82
CA ALA A 112 -5.90 -19.38 -31.47
C ALA A 112 -6.75 -20.60 -31.93
N GLU A 113 -7.73 -21.03 -31.14
CA GLU A 113 -8.65 -22.11 -31.52
C GLU A 113 -9.57 -21.70 -32.69
N ALA A 114 -10.09 -20.47 -32.68
CA ALA A 114 -10.91 -19.95 -33.79
C ALA A 114 -10.12 -19.84 -35.10
N GLU A 115 -8.85 -19.45 -35.04
CA GLU A 115 -7.97 -19.38 -36.22
C GLU A 115 -7.67 -20.76 -36.81
N VAL A 116 -7.49 -21.80 -35.99
CA VAL A 116 -7.26 -23.17 -36.48
C VAL A 116 -8.50 -23.71 -37.23
N VAL A 117 -9.70 -23.47 -36.71
CA VAL A 117 -10.95 -23.88 -37.39
C VAL A 117 -11.13 -23.13 -38.70
N ALA A 118 -10.86 -21.82 -38.74
CA ALA A 118 -10.96 -21.03 -39.97
C ALA A 118 -9.98 -21.52 -41.05
N VAL A 119 -8.74 -21.86 -40.68
CA VAL A 119 -7.73 -22.41 -41.60
C VAL A 119 -8.11 -23.83 -42.08
N GLU A 120 -8.73 -24.65 -41.24
CA GLU A 120 -9.22 -25.97 -41.64
C GLU A 120 -10.43 -25.92 -42.58
N GLU A 121 -11.34 -24.95 -42.42
CA GLU A 121 -12.45 -24.74 -43.34
C GLU A 121 -11.99 -24.22 -44.72
N GLU A 122 -10.97 -23.37 -44.75
CA GLU A 122 -10.42 -22.84 -46.00
C GLU A 122 -9.68 -23.93 -46.83
N LYS A 123 -9.08 -24.93 -46.17
CA LYS A 123 -8.41 -26.08 -46.83
C LYS A 123 -9.37 -27.15 -47.39
N LYS A 124 -10.67 -27.07 -47.09
CA LYS A 124 -11.69 -28.03 -47.57
C LYS A 124 -12.53 -27.50 -48.75
N LYS A 125 -12.24 -26.29 -49.25
CA LYS A 125 -12.75 -25.75 -50.52
C LYS A 125 -11.72 -25.88 -51.63
#